data_AF-A0A954JN08-F1
#
_entry.id   AF-A0A954JN08-F1
#
_cell.length_a   1.000
_cell.length_b   1.000
_cell.length_c   1.000
_cell.angle_alpha   90.00
_cell.angle_beta   90.00
_cell.angle_gamma   90.00
#
_symmetry.space_group_name_H-M   'P 1'
#
loop_
_entity.id
_entity.type
_entity.pdbx_description
1 polymer ?
#
loop_
_entity_poly.entity_id
_entity_poly.type
_entity_poly.pdbx_seq_one_letter_code
_entity_poly.pdbx_strand_id
1 'polypeptide(L)'
;RYPVIDYSRCTNCMECIDFCLFGVYGVDSLDRILVEAEDNCKKGCPACSRVCPENAIIFPQHKTPAIAGADGEVAGLKIDLTKLFGGDDGKNALEMAVAERDQELVNDGRDAVGMSVGIPKRQADKPDQPKDELDDLMDQLDALNF
;
A
#
# COMPACT_ATOMS: atom_id res chain seq x y z
N ARG A 1 -10.36 -8.44 12.64
CA ARG A 1 -10.67 -8.98 11.31
C ARG A 1 -9.34 -9.15 10.59
N TYR A 2 -9.07 -10.34 10.09
CA TYR A 2 -7.84 -10.68 9.38
C TYR A 2 -7.93 -10.32 7.89
N PRO A 3 -6.78 -10.15 7.20
CA PRO A 3 -6.75 -9.96 5.77
C PRO A 3 -7.09 -11.26 5.04
N VAL A 4 -7.63 -11.13 3.84
CA VAL A 4 -7.81 -12.21 2.87
C VAL A 4 -7.12 -11.78 1.57
N ILE A 5 -6.38 -12.69 0.95
CA ILE A 5 -5.70 -12.45 -0.33
C ILE A 5 -6.63 -12.90 -1.45
N ASP A 6 -6.98 -11.97 -2.34
CA ASP A 6 -7.61 -12.29 -3.61
C ASP A 6 -6.54 -12.67 -4.63
N TYR A 7 -6.32 -13.98 -4.80
CA TYR A 7 -5.34 -14.51 -5.73
C TYR A 7 -5.65 -14.25 -7.21
N SER A 8 -6.87 -13.83 -7.55
CA SER A 8 -7.18 -13.41 -8.93
C SER A 8 -6.58 -12.05 -9.28
N ARG A 9 -6.36 -11.19 -8.26
CA ARG A 9 -5.72 -9.87 -8.38
C ARG A 9 -4.23 -9.90 -8.02
N CYS A 10 -3.83 -10.82 -7.13
CA CYS A 10 -2.47 -10.83 -6.60
C CYS A 10 -1.44 -11.18 -7.68
N THR A 11 -0.48 -10.29 -7.90
CA THR A 11 0.67 -10.49 -8.80
C THR A 11 1.90 -11.08 -8.11
N ASN A 12 1.77 -11.50 -6.84
CA ASN A 12 2.87 -12.03 -6.02
C ASN A 12 4.05 -11.06 -5.84
N CYS A 13 3.77 -9.74 -5.78
CA CYS A 13 4.78 -8.67 -5.70
C CYS A 13 5.48 -8.50 -4.34
N MET A 14 5.05 -9.25 -3.31
CA MET A 14 5.62 -9.27 -1.95
C MET A 14 5.57 -7.96 -1.14
N GLU A 15 4.97 -6.88 -1.66
CA GLU A 15 4.90 -5.60 -0.92
C GLU A 15 4.20 -5.71 0.44
N CYS A 16 3.20 -6.59 0.57
CA CYS A 16 2.44 -6.75 1.80
C CYS A 16 3.22 -7.46 2.92
N ILE A 17 4.11 -8.41 2.59
CA ILE A 17 4.96 -9.10 3.58
C ILE A 17 6.09 -8.18 4.04
N ASP A 18 6.71 -7.44 3.12
CA ASP A 18 7.77 -6.47 3.47
C ASP A 18 7.24 -5.33 4.35
N PHE A 19 6.00 -4.90 4.09
CA PHE A 19 5.39 -3.80 4.83
C PHE A 19 4.87 -4.20 6.22
N CYS A 20 4.36 -5.43 6.38
CA CYS A 20 3.73 -5.86 7.63
C CYS A 20 4.74 -6.34 8.68
N LEU A 21 5.04 -5.47 9.64
CA LEU A 21 6.01 -5.75 10.73
C LEU A 21 5.44 -6.57 11.90
N PHE A 22 4.27 -7.17 11.72
CA PHE A 22 3.59 -8.00 12.72
C PHE A 22 3.67 -9.50 12.39
N GLY A 23 4.28 -9.88 11.26
CA GLY A 23 4.44 -11.29 10.89
C GLY A 23 3.11 -11.98 10.57
N VAL A 24 2.24 -11.28 9.83
CA VAL A 24 0.95 -11.83 9.37
C VAL A 24 1.13 -12.69 8.12
N TYR A 25 2.04 -12.30 7.24
CA TYR A 25 2.27 -12.92 5.95
C TYR A 25 3.51 -13.80 5.96
N GLY A 26 3.46 -14.86 5.16
CA GLY A 26 4.58 -15.76 4.86
C GLY A 26 4.56 -16.16 3.38
N VAL A 27 5.46 -17.05 3.00
CA VAL A 27 5.54 -17.61 1.64
C VAL A 27 5.45 -19.13 1.68
N ASP A 28 4.73 -19.72 0.72
CA ASP A 28 4.60 -21.17 0.61
C ASP A 28 5.84 -21.80 -0.04
N SER A 29 5.84 -23.12 -0.20
CA SER A 29 6.93 -23.86 -0.85
C SER A 29 7.12 -23.53 -2.34
N LEU A 30 6.22 -22.75 -2.94
CA LEU A 30 6.25 -22.29 -4.33
C LEU A 30 6.51 -20.77 -4.41
N ASP A 31 7.01 -20.17 -3.32
CA ASP A 31 7.26 -18.73 -3.18
C ASP A 31 6.01 -17.87 -3.44
N ARG A 32 4.83 -18.38 -3.10
CA ARG A 32 3.57 -17.60 -3.18
C ARG A 32 3.23 -17.03 -1.82
N ILE A 33 2.84 -15.77 -1.83
CA ILE A 33 2.37 -15.06 -0.64
C ILE A 33 1.14 -15.77 -0.03
N LEU A 34 1.12 -15.93 1.29
CA LEU A 34 -0.03 -16.42 2.05
C LEU A 34 -0.20 -15.68 3.38
N VAL A 35 -1.39 -15.76 3.96
CA VAL A 35 -1.64 -15.32 5.35
C VAL A 35 -1.22 -16.45 6.28
N GLU A 36 -0.03 -16.35 6.86
CA GLU A 36 0.60 -17.41 7.66
C GLU A 36 0.12 -17.40 9.11
N ALA A 37 0.04 -16.21 9.71
CA ALA A 37 -0.37 -16.03 11.11
C ALA A 37 -1.42 -14.93 11.21
N GLU A 38 -2.67 -15.27 10.87
CA GLU A 38 -3.78 -14.33 10.87
C GLU A 38 -4.05 -13.68 12.23
N ASP A 39 -3.75 -14.40 13.32
CA ASP A 39 -3.90 -13.92 14.71
C ASP A 39 -2.93 -12.79 15.07
N ASN A 40 -1.83 -12.65 14.34
CA ASN A 40 -0.90 -11.52 14.50
C ASN A 40 -1.45 -10.22 13.89
N CYS A 41 -2.54 -10.28 13.13
CA CYS A 41 -3.11 -9.11 12.49
C CYS A 41 -3.72 -8.14 13.53
N LYS A 42 -3.21 -6.91 13.54
CA LYS A 42 -3.67 -5.86 14.43
C LYS A 42 -5.11 -5.45 14.11
N LYS A 43 -5.96 -5.47 15.14
CA LYS A 43 -7.38 -5.17 15.00
C LYS A 43 -7.56 -3.73 14.54
N GLY A 44 -8.09 -3.55 13.33
CA GLY A 44 -8.38 -2.24 12.78
C GLY A 44 -7.24 -1.60 11.99
N CYS A 45 -6.17 -2.34 11.67
CA CYS A 45 -5.07 -1.87 10.83
C CYS A 45 -5.22 -2.39 9.38
N PRO A 46 -5.72 -1.57 8.43
CA PRO A 46 -5.83 -1.96 7.02
C PRO A 46 -4.59 -1.60 6.20
N ALA A 47 -3.49 -1.21 6.84
CA ALA A 47 -2.34 -0.59 6.19
C ALA A 47 -1.77 -1.40 5.01
N CYS A 48 -1.70 -2.72 5.15
CA CYS A 48 -1.23 -3.61 4.07
C CYS A 48 -2.16 -3.63 2.83
N SER A 49 -3.45 -3.32 2.99
CA SER A 49 -4.39 -3.15 1.87
C SER A 49 -4.06 -1.89 1.05
N ARG A 50 -3.64 -0.82 1.72
CA ARG A 50 -3.33 0.48 1.08
C ARG A 50 -2.04 0.46 0.27
N VAL A 51 -1.07 -0.36 0.66
CA VAL A 51 0.19 -0.50 -0.10
C VAL A 51 0.08 -1.48 -1.25
N CYS A 52 -0.89 -2.39 -1.23
CA CYS A 52 -1.04 -3.39 -2.29
C CYS A 52 -1.39 -2.71 -3.63
N PRO A 53 -0.53 -2.82 -4.67
CA PRO A 53 -0.73 -2.11 -5.94
C PRO A 53 -1.95 -2.62 -6.71
N GLU A 54 -2.30 -3.90 -6.54
CA GLU A 54 -3.41 -4.57 -7.22
C GLU A 54 -4.70 -4.59 -6.39
N ASN A 55 -4.70 -3.96 -5.20
CA ASN A 55 -5.81 -4.03 -4.24
C ASN A 55 -6.26 -5.49 -3.97
N ALA A 56 -5.30 -6.42 -3.90
CA ALA A 56 -5.55 -7.84 -3.68
C ALA A 56 -5.68 -8.22 -2.19
N ILE A 57 -5.21 -7.35 -1.28
CA ILE A 57 -5.33 -7.56 0.16
C ILE A 57 -6.64 -6.94 0.66
N ILE A 58 -7.55 -7.77 1.16
CA ILE A 58 -8.93 -7.41 1.48
C ILE A 58 -9.21 -7.60 2.96
N PHE A 59 -9.90 -6.64 3.58
CA PHE A 59 -10.45 -6.76 4.93
C PHE A 59 -11.98 -6.64 4.87
N PRO A 60 -12.74 -7.73 4.70
CA PRO A 60 -14.13 -7.55 4.28
C PRO A 60 -15.12 -6.90 5.30
N GLN A 61 -14.75 -6.59 6.57
CA GLN A 61 -15.60 -5.97 7.68
C GLN A 61 -15.10 -4.55 7.85
N HIS A 62 -14.13 -4.14 7.04
CA HIS A 62 -13.68 -2.78 7.01
C HIS A 62 -14.81 -1.92 6.47
N LYS A 63 -14.95 -0.72 7.05
CA LYS A 63 -16.06 0.19 6.73
C LYS A 63 -15.92 0.78 5.32
N THR A 64 -14.68 0.95 4.86
CA THR A 64 -14.36 1.48 3.53
C THR A 64 -14.52 0.38 2.46
N PRO A 65 -15.38 0.57 1.45
CA PRO A 65 -15.64 -0.44 0.40
C PRO A 65 -14.38 -0.88 -0.38
N ALA A 66 -13.47 0.05 -0.67
CA ALA A 66 -12.22 -0.24 -1.38
C ALA A 66 -11.33 -1.23 -0.61
N ILE A 67 -11.25 -1.09 0.71
CA ILE A 67 -10.49 -2.01 1.60
C ILE A 67 -11.27 -3.32 1.82
N ALA A 68 -12.60 -3.27 1.77
CA ALA A 68 -13.47 -4.43 1.93
C ALA A 68 -13.59 -5.30 0.66
N GLY A 69 -12.94 -4.91 -0.44
CA GLY A 69 -12.84 -5.71 -1.65
C GLY A 69 -14.02 -5.56 -2.62
N ALA A 70 -14.73 -4.42 -2.58
CA ALA A 70 -15.83 -4.15 -3.51
C ALA A 70 -15.36 -4.13 -4.97
N ASP A 71 -16.14 -4.77 -5.86
CA ASP A 71 -15.91 -4.78 -7.31
C ASP A 71 -16.29 -3.43 -7.93
N GLY A 72 -15.50 -2.94 -8.89
CA GLY A 72 -15.84 -1.77 -9.72
C GLY A 72 -14.73 -0.73 -9.90
N GLU A 73 -15.02 0.27 -10.74
CA GLU A 73 -14.13 1.36 -11.21
C GLU A 73 -13.42 2.19 -10.13
N VAL A 74 -13.49 1.88 -8.84
CA VAL A 74 -12.53 2.40 -7.85
C VAL A 74 -11.14 1.75 -7.98
N ALA A 75 -11.03 0.61 -8.66
CA ALA A 75 -9.75 0.01 -9.05
C ALA A 75 -9.20 0.58 -10.38
N GLY A 76 -10.06 1.17 -11.22
CA GLY A 76 -9.75 1.66 -12.56
C GLY A 76 -9.75 3.19 -12.71
N LEU A 77 -10.32 3.93 -11.76
CA LEU A 77 -10.11 5.37 -11.62
C LEU A 77 -8.66 5.57 -11.18
N LYS A 78 -7.74 5.70 -12.13
CA LYS A 78 -6.53 6.53 -11.99
C LYS A 78 -6.84 8.01 -12.27
N ILE A 79 -8.11 8.39 -12.33
CA ILE A 79 -8.54 9.74 -12.73
C ILE A 79 -8.85 10.56 -11.47
N ASP A 80 -7.91 11.43 -11.09
CA ASP A 80 -8.17 12.64 -10.28
C ASP A 80 -8.62 12.44 -8.80
N LEU A 81 -8.12 11.39 -8.13
CA LEU A 81 -8.67 10.93 -6.84
C LEU A 81 -8.14 11.62 -5.58
N THR A 82 -7.05 12.37 -5.64
CA THR A 82 -6.57 13.13 -4.47
C THR A 82 -7.56 14.23 -4.09
N LYS A 83 -8.35 14.73 -5.05
CA LYS A 83 -9.29 15.85 -4.86
C LYS A 83 -10.73 15.43 -4.59
N LEU A 84 -11.18 14.27 -5.06
CA LEU A 84 -12.60 13.86 -4.94
C LEU A 84 -12.92 13.13 -3.62
N PHE A 85 -11.91 12.48 -3.00
CA PHE A 85 -12.08 11.69 -1.78
C PHE A 85 -11.52 12.34 -0.52
N GLY A 86 -11.50 13.68 -0.45
CA GLY A 86 -11.23 14.40 0.80
C GLY A 86 -10.15 13.73 1.64
N GLY A 87 -8.92 13.63 1.10
CA GLY A 87 -7.78 13.35 1.95
C GLY A 87 -7.75 14.49 2.96
N ASP A 88 -8.25 14.25 4.16
CA ASP A 88 -8.55 15.29 5.14
C ASP A 88 -7.30 16.07 5.60
N ASP A 89 -6.10 15.71 5.10
CA ASP A 89 -4.84 16.42 5.36
C ASP A 89 -3.83 16.37 4.17
N GLY A 90 -4.26 16.07 2.93
CA GLY A 90 -3.35 16.04 1.78
C GLY A 90 -2.33 14.88 1.74
N LYS A 91 -2.55 13.80 2.52
CA LYS A 91 -1.66 12.64 2.59
C LYS A 91 -1.95 11.59 1.51
N ASN A 92 -0.91 11.01 0.91
CA ASN A 92 -1.05 9.94 -0.08
C ASN A 92 -1.32 8.56 0.58
N ALA A 93 -1.74 7.55 -0.20
CA ALA A 93 -2.10 6.22 0.33
C ALA A 93 -0.98 5.53 1.12
N LEU A 94 0.28 5.77 0.74
CA LEU A 94 1.45 5.22 1.41
C LEU A 94 1.65 5.88 2.80
N GLU A 95 1.54 7.20 2.89
CA GLU A 95 1.60 7.92 4.16
C GLU A 95 0.53 7.47 5.15
N MET A 96 -0.69 7.24 4.66
CA MET A 96 -1.76 6.68 5.48
C MET A 96 -1.43 5.26 5.96
N ALA A 97 -0.90 4.42 5.08
CA ALA A 97 -0.49 3.07 5.47
C ALA A 97 0.58 3.10 6.56
N VAL A 98 1.61 3.93 6.38
CA VAL A 98 2.70 4.10 7.36
C VAL A 98 2.15 4.58 8.70
N ALA A 99 1.29 5.60 8.70
CA ALA A 99 0.67 6.11 9.91
C ALA A 99 -0.17 5.04 10.65
N GLU A 100 -0.97 4.27 9.92
CA GLU A 100 -1.78 3.18 10.49
C GLU A 100 -0.92 2.05 11.06
N ARG A 101 0.17 1.68 10.38
CA ARG A 101 1.10 0.65 10.88
C ARG A 101 1.82 1.14 12.13
N ASP A 102 2.36 2.36 12.08
CA ASP A 102 3.16 2.93 13.15
C ASP A 102 2.33 3.19 14.41
N GLN A 103 1.07 3.59 14.25
CA GLN A 103 0.13 3.68 15.37
C GLN A 103 0.02 2.35 16.12
N GLU A 104 -0.04 1.23 15.40
CA GLU A 104 -0.12 -0.09 16.02
C GLU A 104 1.22 -0.56 16.60
N LEU A 105 2.35 -0.16 16.04
CA LEU A 105 3.67 -0.37 16.66
C LEU A 105 3.73 0.31 18.04
N VAL A 106 3.31 1.57 18.10
CA VAL A 106 3.27 2.35 19.34
C VAL A 106 2.29 1.73 20.34
N ASN A 107 1.12 1.25 19.88
CA ASN A 107 0.17 0.53 20.74
C ASN A 107 0.77 -0.75 21.35
N ASP A 108 1.70 -1.40 20.65
CA ASP A 108 2.45 -2.58 21.12
C ASP A 108 3.70 -2.22 21.94
N GLY A 109 3.92 -0.94 22.25
CA GLY A 109 5.09 -0.47 23.00
C GLY A 109 6.39 -0.50 22.20
N ARG A 110 6.30 -0.52 20.87
CA ARG A 110 7.45 -0.42 19.93
C ARG A 110 7.56 1.01 19.41
N ASP A 111 8.74 1.39 18.94
CA ASP A 111 8.94 2.68 18.28
C ASP A 111 8.30 2.70 16.88
N ALA A 112 7.78 3.86 16.50
CA ALA A 112 7.38 4.14 15.12
C ALA A 112 8.62 4.15 14.21
N VAL A 113 8.52 3.53 13.04
CA VAL A 113 9.66 3.36 12.10
C VAL A 113 9.54 4.24 10.86
N GLY A 114 8.39 4.88 10.65
CA GLY A 114 8.12 5.81 9.56
C GLY A 114 8.34 5.20 8.19
N MET A 115 8.74 6.04 7.24
CA MET A 115 9.02 5.63 5.86
C MET A 115 10.36 4.90 5.67
N SER A 116 11.09 4.62 6.76
CA SER A 116 12.43 4.01 6.65
C SER A 116 12.41 2.48 6.56
N VAL A 117 11.33 1.83 7.02
CA VAL A 117 11.24 0.36 7.12
C VAL A 117 10.01 -0.15 6.39
N GLY A 118 10.17 -1.24 5.64
CA GLY A 118 9.07 -1.97 5.00
C GLY A 118 8.33 -1.18 3.92
N ILE A 119 8.92 -0.09 3.39
CA ILE A 119 8.31 0.68 2.31
C ILE A 119 8.59 -0.01 0.97
N PRO A 120 7.55 -0.28 0.16
CA PRO A 120 7.76 -0.81 -1.17
C PRO A 120 8.63 0.12 -2.02
N LYS A 121 9.74 -0.40 -2.54
CA LYS A 121 10.53 0.31 -3.56
C LYS A 121 9.82 0.18 -4.89
N ARG A 122 8.78 1.00 -5.12
CA ARG A 122 8.26 1.16 -6.49
C ARG A 122 9.43 1.59 -7.36
N GLN A 123 9.80 0.75 -8.33
CA GLN A 123 10.95 0.90 -9.25
C GLN A 123 12.34 0.42 -8.75
N ALA A 124 12.43 -0.59 -7.87
CA ALA A 124 13.73 -1.21 -7.58
C ALA A 124 14.42 -1.79 -8.83
N ASP A 125 13.64 -2.24 -9.83
CA ASP A 125 14.11 -2.84 -11.08
C ASP A 125 13.95 -1.95 -12.32
N LYS A 126 13.57 -0.66 -12.16
CA LYS A 126 13.61 0.25 -13.31
C LYS A 126 15.10 0.51 -13.59
N PRO A 127 15.64 0.18 -14.77
CA PRO A 127 17.01 0.53 -15.08
C PRO A 127 17.18 2.04 -14.93
N ASP A 128 18.33 2.47 -14.42
CA ASP A 128 18.71 3.89 -14.37
C ASP A 128 18.76 4.39 -15.82
N GLN A 129 17.64 4.94 -16.28
CA GLN A 129 17.50 5.47 -17.62
C GLN A 129 17.85 6.95 -17.55
N PRO A 130 18.67 7.45 -18.49
CA PRO A 130 18.91 8.89 -18.59
C PRO A 130 17.58 9.62 -18.76
N LYS A 131 17.49 10.83 -18.20
CA LYS A 131 16.32 11.70 -18.33
C LYS A 131 15.81 11.67 -19.76
N ASP A 132 14.53 11.37 -19.92
CA ASP A 132 13.89 11.33 -21.22
C ASP A 132 13.17 12.65 -21.53
N GLU A 133 12.63 12.75 -22.74
CA GLU A 133 11.92 13.95 -23.19
C GLU A 133 10.73 14.30 -22.30
N LEU A 134 10.12 13.31 -21.64
CA LEU A 134 9.01 13.55 -20.73
C LEU A 134 9.48 14.18 -19.41
N ASP A 135 10.64 13.78 -18.91
CA ASP A 135 11.29 14.39 -17.74
C ASP A 135 11.66 15.86 -18.02
N ASP A 136 12.18 16.16 -19.20
CA ASP A 136 12.52 17.53 -19.60
C ASP A 136 11.27 18.43 -19.75
N LEU A 137 10.16 17.86 -20.21
CA LEU A 137 8.88 18.58 -20.31
C LEU A 137 8.27 18.86 -18.94
N MET A 138 8.43 17.96 -17.96
CA MET A 138 8.03 18.19 -16.58
C MET A 138 8.84 19.32 -15.92
N ASP A 139 10.16 19.30 -16.09
CA ASP A 139 11.05 20.37 -15.59
C ASP A 139 10.69 21.74 -16.18
N GLN A 140 10.33 21.78 -17.48
CA GLN A 140 9.86 23.00 -18.13
C GLN A 140 8.52 23.47 -17.59
N LEU A 141 7.60 22.56 -17.28
CA LEU A 141 6.29 22.91 -16.73
C LEU A 141 6.39 23.46 -15.31
N ASP A 142 7.28 22.89 -14.48
CA ASP A 142 7.56 23.39 -13.13
C ASP A 142 8.24 24.77 -13.17
N ALA A 143 9.09 25.02 -14.16
CA ALA A 143 9.68 26.33 -14.40
C ALA A 143 8.68 27.40 -14.90
N LEU A 144 7.48 27.00 -15.33
CA LEU A 144 6.43 27.90 -15.82
C LEU A 144 5.39 28.26 -14.76
N ASN A 145 5.38 27.60 -13.60
CA ASN A 145 4.48 27.90 -12.48
C ASN A 145 5.11 28.88 -11.47
N PHE A 146 5.39 30.10 -11.92
CA PHE A 146 5.61 31.27 -11.04
C PHE A 146 4.32 31.70 -10.34
#